data_AF-A0A9D4J8Z7-F1
#
_entry.id   AF-A0A9D4J8Z7-F1
#
_cell.length_a   1.000
_cell.length_b   1.000
_cell.length_c   1.000
_cell.angle_alpha   90.00
_cell.angle_beta   90.00
_cell.angle_gamma   90.00
#
_symmetry.space_group_name_H-M   'P 1'
#
loop_
_entity.id
_entity.type
_entity.pdbx_description
1 polymer ?
#
loop_
_entity_poly.entity_id
_entity_poly.type
_entity_poly.pdbx_seq_one_letter_code
_entity_poly.pdbx_strand_id
1 'polypeptide(L)'
;MNGKFGANEKILFHGTKPDVIHTACTQNLDIRLAGTNVGAILGNGIYFASTAKMSDSYATPDPTTGYMYMFQCRVLVGEWTQGQQGLRRPPEVAQTSACQVRLYDSCVDNIRNPSIFCIFGQNQYYPEYIIEYK
;
A
#
# COMPACT_ATOMS: atom_id res chain seq x y z
N MET A 1 -8.20 27.84 1.82
CA MET A 1 -7.51 27.17 2.94
C MET A 1 -7.98 25.72 2.92
N ASN A 2 -7.17 24.78 2.42
CA ASN A 2 -7.57 23.37 2.27
C ASN A 2 -6.93 22.53 3.39
N GLY A 3 -7.77 21.77 4.09
CA GLY A 3 -7.49 21.13 5.38
C GLY A 3 -6.29 20.20 5.39
N LYS A 4 -5.39 20.41 6.35
CA LYS A 4 -4.15 19.65 6.57
C LYS A 4 -4.17 18.79 7.84
N PHE A 5 -5.35 18.45 8.35
CA PHE A 5 -5.46 17.60 9.53
C PHE A 5 -6.53 16.53 9.31
N GLY A 6 -6.09 15.37 8.85
CA GLY A 6 -6.88 14.17 8.70
C GLY A 6 -6.02 13.04 8.17
N ALA A 7 -6.29 11.80 8.57
CA ALA A 7 -5.53 10.62 8.15
C ALA A 7 -5.59 10.34 6.62
N ASN A 8 -6.43 11.09 5.91
CA ASN A 8 -6.65 11.00 4.46
C ASN A 8 -6.89 9.55 4.02
N GLU A 9 -7.93 8.94 4.61
CA GLU A 9 -8.30 7.56 4.29
C GLU A 9 -8.71 7.41 2.83
N LYS A 10 -8.19 6.37 2.17
CA LYS A 10 -8.56 5.97 0.81
C LYS A 10 -8.96 4.51 0.77
N ILE A 11 -9.94 4.21 -0.07
CA ILE A 11 -10.21 2.84 -0.50
C ILE A 11 -9.21 2.50 -1.62
N LEU A 12 -8.38 1.49 -1.38
CA LEU A 12 -7.35 1.03 -2.31
C LEU A 12 -7.39 -0.49 -2.44
N PHE A 13 -6.68 -1.03 -3.44
CA PHE A 13 -6.71 -2.44 -3.79
C PHE A 13 -5.34 -3.10 -3.68
N HIS A 14 -5.31 -4.37 -3.27
CA HIS A 14 -4.08 -5.17 -3.18
C HIS A 14 -4.28 -6.55 -3.80
N GLY A 15 -3.78 -6.72 -5.03
CA GLY A 15 -3.79 -7.98 -5.77
C GLY A 15 -2.70 -8.87 -5.19
N THR A 16 -3.03 -10.13 -4.95
CA THR A 16 -2.12 -11.04 -4.26
C THR A 16 -2.27 -12.46 -4.78
N LYS A 17 -1.42 -13.34 -4.25
CA LYS A 17 -1.45 -14.76 -4.53
C LYS A 17 -2.48 -15.47 -3.64
N PRO A 18 -3.16 -16.51 -4.15
CA PRO A 18 -4.16 -17.28 -3.40
C PRO A 18 -3.64 -17.84 -2.07
N ASP A 19 -2.37 -18.28 -2.03
CA ASP A 19 -1.72 -18.84 -0.84
C ASP A 19 -1.52 -17.82 0.30
N VAL A 20 -1.55 -16.51 -0.02
CA VAL A 20 -1.42 -15.44 0.98
C VAL A 20 -2.75 -15.11 1.66
N ILE A 21 -3.89 -15.43 1.04
CA ILE A 21 -5.22 -14.96 1.47
C ILE A 21 -5.54 -15.36 2.91
N HIS A 22 -5.41 -16.65 3.26
CA HIS A 22 -5.76 -17.13 4.60
C HIS A 22 -4.90 -16.47 5.69
N THR A 23 -3.59 -16.34 5.43
CA THR A 23 -2.65 -15.70 6.37
C THR A 23 -2.96 -14.21 6.50
N ALA A 24 -3.21 -13.51 5.39
CA ALA A 24 -3.55 -12.10 5.39
C ALA A 24 -4.85 -11.79 6.16
N CYS A 25 -5.85 -12.66 6.09
CA CYS A 25 -7.10 -12.48 6.84
C CYS A 25 -6.94 -12.66 8.36
N THR A 26 -5.98 -13.48 8.79
CA THR A 26 -5.78 -13.80 10.20
C THR A 26 -4.70 -12.94 10.87
N GLN A 27 -3.73 -12.47 10.09
CA GLN A 27 -2.52 -11.80 10.59
C GLN A 27 -2.26 -10.44 9.95
N ASN A 28 -3.18 -9.97 9.09
CA ASN A 28 -2.99 -8.80 8.24
C ASN A 28 -1.91 -9.03 7.14
N LEU A 29 -1.73 -8.08 6.22
CA LEU A 29 -0.70 -8.20 5.18
C LEU A 29 0.72 -8.05 5.80
N ASP A 30 1.57 -9.05 5.59
CA ASP A 30 2.93 -9.01 6.15
C ASP A 30 3.85 -8.13 5.30
N ILE A 31 4.20 -6.96 5.83
CA ILE A 31 5.15 -6.02 5.20
C ILE A 31 6.51 -6.64 4.89
N ARG A 32 6.93 -7.68 5.63
CA ARG A 32 8.20 -8.37 5.39
C ARG A 32 8.15 -9.24 4.13
N LEU A 33 6.96 -9.65 3.72
CA LEU A 33 6.72 -10.35 2.46
C LEU A 33 6.51 -9.37 1.30
N ALA A 34 6.11 -8.13 1.61
CA ALA A 34 5.97 -7.07 0.63
C ALA A 34 7.33 -6.60 0.09
N GLY A 35 7.44 -6.43 -1.23
CA GLY A 35 8.70 -6.11 -1.93
C GLY A 35 9.49 -7.31 -2.45
N THR A 36 9.01 -8.55 -2.20
CA THR A 36 9.57 -9.76 -2.84
C THR A 36 9.14 -9.91 -4.31
N ASN A 37 8.02 -9.30 -4.69
CA ASN A 37 7.55 -9.21 -6.07
C ASN A 37 7.80 -7.80 -6.61
N VAL A 38 8.56 -7.71 -7.71
CA VAL A 38 8.84 -6.51 -8.52
C VAL A 38 9.40 -5.31 -7.73
N GLY A 39 10.72 -5.33 -7.52
CA GLY A 39 11.58 -4.14 -7.49
C GLY A 39 11.53 -3.18 -6.30
N ALA A 40 10.48 -3.23 -5.45
CA ALA A 40 10.31 -2.32 -4.31
C ALA A 40 10.66 -0.85 -4.64
N ILE A 41 10.25 -0.39 -5.83
CA ILE A 41 10.76 0.84 -6.46
C ILE A 41 10.36 2.12 -5.71
N LEU A 42 9.31 2.05 -4.89
CA LEU A 42 8.82 3.16 -4.06
C LEU A 42 9.28 3.05 -2.60
N GLY A 43 9.92 1.94 -2.24
CA GLY A 43 10.30 1.59 -0.88
C GLY A 43 9.91 0.15 -0.52
N ASN A 44 10.43 -0.31 0.62
CA ASN A 44 10.19 -1.62 1.20
C ASN A 44 8.94 -1.57 2.09
N GLY A 45 7.78 -1.44 1.46
CA GLY A 45 6.48 -1.41 2.12
C GLY A 45 5.44 -2.23 1.37
N ILE A 46 4.19 -2.16 1.83
CA ILE A 46 3.03 -2.79 1.19
C ILE A 46 2.47 -1.86 0.13
N TYR A 47 2.20 -2.39 -1.04
CA TYR A 47 1.76 -1.63 -2.21
C TYR A 47 0.25 -1.76 -2.37
N PHE A 48 -0.43 -0.62 -2.51
CA PHE A 48 -1.86 -0.55 -2.76
C PHE A 48 -2.12 0.28 -4.02
N ALA A 49 -2.95 -0.24 -4.92
CA ALA A 49 -3.35 0.43 -6.14
C ALA A 49 -4.62 1.27 -5.93
N SER A 50 -4.67 2.41 -6.61
CA SER A 50 -5.84 3.30 -6.64
C SER A 50 -7.06 2.71 -7.36
N THR A 51 -6.86 1.67 -8.18
CA THR A 51 -7.94 1.01 -8.93
C THR A 51 -7.77 -0.50 -8.92
N ALA A 52 -8.89 -1.22 -8.94
CA ALA A 52 -8.90 -2.69 -9.05
C ALA A 52 -8.17 -3.17 -10.31
N LYS A 53 -8.36 -2.49 -11.45
CA LYS A 53 -7.68 -2.83 -12.72
C LYS A 53 -6.16 -2.77 -12.61
N MET A 54 -5.60 -1.81 -11.88
CA MET A 54 -4.16 -1.74 -11.66
C MET A 54 -3.69 -2.79 -10.66
N SER A 55 -4.54 -3.12 -9.68
CA SER A 55 -4.28 -4.18 -8.71
C SER A 55 -4.26 -5.58 -9.34
N ASP A 56 -5.08 -5.79 -10.37
CA ASP A 56 -5.23 -7.05 -11.11
C ASP A 56 -3.90 -7.56 -11.67
N SER A 57 -3.02 -6.68 -12.17
CA SER A 57 -1.71 -7.08 -12.69
C SER A 57 -0.77 -7.69 -11.64
N TYR A 58 -1.13 -7.61 -10.36
CA TYR A 58 -0.40 -8.21 -9.24
C TYR A 58 -1.09 -9.44 -8.65
N ALA A 59 -2.34 -9.71 -9.04
CA ALA A 59 -3.04 -10.93 -8.67
C ALA A 59 -2.56 -12.09 -9.54
N THR A 60 -2.52 -13.29 -8.97
CA THR A 60 -2.23 -14.51 -9.73
C THR A 60 -3.40 -15.47 -9.60
N PRO A 61 -3.77 -16.20 -10.66
CA PRO A 61 -4.84 -17.18 -10.58
C PRO A 61 -4.45 -18.34 -9.66
N ASP A 62 -5.43 -18.84 -8.93
CA ASP A 62 -5.34 -20.12 -8.23
C ASP A 62 -5.10 -21.26 -9.23
N PRO A 63 -4.03 -22.07 -9.07
CA PRO A 63 -3.72 -23.15 -9.99
C PRO A 63 -4.80 -24.22 -10.10
N THR A 64 -5.66 -24.34 -9.09
CA THR A 64 -6.73 -25.34 -8.99
C THR A 64 -8.05 -24.81 -9.53
N THR A 65 -8.44 -23.60 -9.15
CA THR A 65 -9.77 -23.04 -9.47
C THR A 65 -9.75 -22.04 -10.63
N GLY A 66 -8.59 -21.42 -10.89
CA GLY A 66 -8.41 -20.35 -11.86
C GLY A 66 -8.96 -18.98 -11.41
N TYR A 67 -9.46 -18.85 -10.18
CA TYR A 67 -9.90 -17.56 -9.63
C TYR A 67 -8.72 -16.72 -9.18
N MET A 68 -8.86 -15.41 -9.29
CA MET A 68 -7.94 -14.41 -8.78
C MET A 68 -8.53 -13.73 -7.55
N TYR A 69 -7.63 -13.20 -6.73
CA TYR A 69 -7.98 -12.59 -5.45
C TYR A 69 -7.31 -11.24 -5.28
N MET A 70 -8.08 -10.27 -4.78
CA MET A 70 -7.53 -9.00 -4.31
C MET A 70 -8.25 -8.53 -3.04
N PHE A 71 -7.55 -7.79 -2.20
CA PHE A 71 -8.16 -7.10 -1.08
C PHE A 71 -8.62 -5.71 -1.50
N GLN A 72 -9.78 -5.28 -1.00
CA GLN A 72 -10.14 -3.87 -0.88
C GLN A 72 -9.84 -3.42 0.56
N CYS A 73 -9.02 -2.39 0.69
CA CYS A 73 -8.56 -1.91 1.99
C CYS A 73 -8.92 -0.44 2.19
N ARG A 74 -9.24 -0.08 3.44
CA ARG A 74 -9.15 1.31 3.92
C ARG A 74 -7.71 1.60 4.29
N VAL A 75 -7.10 2.61 3.70
CA VAL A 75 -5.68 2.93 3.87
C VAL A 75 -5.52 4.38 4.28
N LEU A 76 -4.84 4.63 5.40
CA LEU A 76 -4.53 5.95 5.90
C LEU A 76 -3.31 6.50 5.15
N VAL A 77 -3.50 7.09 3.97
CA VAL A 77 -2.36 7.51 3.13
C VAL A 77 -1.70 8.82 3.60
N GLY A 78 -2.38 9.58 4.45
CA GLY A 78 -1.89 10.82 5.04
C GLY A 78 -1.31 11.81 4.03
N GLU A 79 -0.19 12.43 4.38
CA GLU A 79 0.65 13.17 3.45
C GLU A 79 1.66 12.24 2.78
N TRP A 80 1.73 12.28 1.45
CA TRP A 80 2.63 11.44 0.67
C TRP A 80 3.77 12.21 0.02
N THR A 81 4.82 11.48 -0.35
CA THR A 81 5.93 11.97 -1.17
C THR A 81 6.32 10.95 -2.24
N GLN A 82 7.20 11.33 -3.16
CA GLN A 82 7.71 10.43 -4.18
C GLN A 82 8.46 9.25 -3.53
N GLY A 83 8.11 8.03 -3.91
CA GLY A 83 8.80 6.83 -3.48
C GLY A 83 10.17 6.66 -4.16
N GLN A 84 11.07 5.96 -3.46
CA GLN A 84 12.39 5.61 -3.96
C GLN A 84 12.78 4.22 -3.45
N GLN A 85 13.51 3.48 -4.28
CA GLN A 85 14.03 2.16 -3.94
C GLN A 85 14.93 2.23 -2.69
N GLY A 86 14.79 1.23 -1.81
CA GLY A 86 15.62 1.10 -0.60
C GLY A 86 15.10 1.85 0.62
N LEU A 87 14.06 2.68 0.49
CA LEU A 87 13.40 3.31 1.63
C LEU A 87 12.79 2.24 2.54
N ARG A 88 13.08 2.30 3.84
CA ARG A 88 12.46 1.44 4.87
C ARG A 88 11.38 2.15 5.69
N ARG A 89 11.29 3.47 5.53
CA ARG A 89 10.29 4.36 6.13
C ARG A 89 10.11 5.55 5.18
N PRO A 90 8.99 6.29 5.26
CA PRO A 90 8.82 7.51 4.48
C PRO A 90 9.92 8.54 4.78
N PRO A 91 10.30 9.37 3.80
CA PRO A 91 11.23 10.48 4.00
C PRO A 91 10.76 11.52 5.04
N GLU A 92 11.70 12.34 5.51
CA GLU A 92 11.43 13.47 6.40
C GLU A 92 10.83 14.66 5.63
N VAL A 93 9.94 15.40 6.27
CA VAL A 93 9.34 16.61 5.72
C VAL A 93 10.33 17.77 5.92
N ALA A 94 10.81 18.37 4.82
CA ALA A 94 11.93 19.33 4.80
C ALA A 94 11.79 20.61 5.66
N GLN A 95 10.65 20.83 6.32
CA GLN A 95 10.34 22.03 7.13
C GLN A 95 10.27 21.76 8.63
N THR A 96 10.89 20.68 9.10
CA THR A 96 10.92 20.32 10.51
C THR A 96 12.05 21.03 11.25
N SER A 97 11.75 21.66 12.38
CA SER A 97 12.78 22.19 13.29
C SER A 97 13.59 21.03 13.90
N ALA A 98 14.82 21.31 14.35
CA ALA A 98 15.73 20.29 14.89
C ALA A 98 15.16 19.47 16.08
N CYS A 99 14.07 19.94 16.71
CA CYS A 99 13.40 19.26 17.82
C CYS A 99 12.14 18.47 17.44
N GLN A 100 11.69 18.48 16.18
CA GLN A 100 10.49 17.74 15.75
C GLN A 100 10.70 17.10 14.37
N VAL A 101 11.29 15.90 14.33
CA VAL A 101 11.37 15.13 13.09
C VAL A 101 9.98 14.59 12.74
N ARG A 102 9.40 15.07 11.64
CA ARG A 102 8.14 14.58 11.08
C ARG A 102 8.41 13.87 9.74
N LEU A 103 7.88 12.67 9.60
CA LEU A 103 7.90 11.91 8.36
C LEU A 103 6.63 12.15 7.55
N TYR A 104 6.73 11.92 6.24
CA TYR A 104 5.53 11.63 5.45
C TYR A 104 4.86 10.35 5.95
N ASP A 105 3.61 10.13 5.56
CA ASP A 105 2.84 8.96 5.95
C ASP A 105 2.95 7.83 4.91
N SER A 106 3.11 8.16 3.63
CA SER A 106 3.24 7.18 2.54
C SER A 106 4.15 7.64 1.40
N CYS A 107 4.57 6.69 0.57
CA CYS A 107 5.30 6.95 -0.67
C CYS A 107 4.42 6.63 -1.88
N VAL A 108 4.52 7.42 -2.95
CA VAL A 108 3.71 7.24 -4.17
C VAL A 108 4.56 7.24 -5.43
N ASP A 109 4.00 6.71 -6.52
CA ASP A 109 4.60 6.72 -7.86
C ASP A 109 4.57 8.09 -8.53
N ASN A 110 3.53 8.89 -8.29
CA ASN A 110 3.38 10.24 -8.83
C ASN A 110 2.72 11.17 -7.79
N ILE A 111 3.41 12.24 -7.39
CA ILE A 111 2.91 13.15 -6.34
C ILE A 111 1.59 13.85 -6.73
N ARG A 112 1.39 14.15 -8.03
CA ARG A 112 0.22 14.92 -8.51
C ARG A 112 -1.00 14.04 -8.72
N ASN A 113 -0.80 12.83 -9.23
CA ASN A 113 -1.87 11.85 -9.45
C ASN A 113 -1.39 10.44 -9.09
N PRO A 114 -1.38 10.09 -7.79
CA PRO A 114 -0.89 8.80 -7.32
C PRO A 114 -1.73 7.66 -7.86
N SER A 115 -1.08 6.68 -8.48
CA SER A 115 -1.73 5.44 -8.90
C SER A 115 -1.42 4.27 -7.95
N ILE A 116 -0.28 4.33 -7.27
CA ILE A 116 0.21 3.33 -6.33
C ILE A 116 0.68 4.02 -5.04
N PHE A 117 0.32 3.45 -3.90
CA PHE A 117 0.74 3.88 -2.57
C PHE A 117 1.57 2.77 -1.91
N CYS A 118 2.74 3.12 -1.41
CA CYS A 118 3.62 2.28 -0.61
C CYS A 118 3.48 2.67 0.87
N ILE A 119 3.03 1.73 1.68
CA ILE A 119 2.68 1.89 3.09
C ILE A 119 3.67 1.13 3.96
N PHE A 120 4.17 1.77 5.02
CA PHE A 120 5.23 1.23 5.87
C PHE A 120 4.74 0.77 7.25
N GLY A 121 3.53 1.19 7.66
CA GLY A 121 2.94 0.81 8.95
C GLY A 121 1.95 -0.35 8.85
N GLN A 122 2.07 -1.35 9.73
CA GLN A 122 1.13 -2.49 9.79
C GLN A 122 -0.29 -2.09 10.21
N ASN A 123 -0.44 -0.99 10.97
CA ASN A 123 -1.73 -0.49 11.45
C ASN A 123 -2.28 0.67 10.60
N GLN A 124 -1.67 0.93 9.45
CA GLN A 124 -2.02 2.07 8.58
C GLN A 124 -3.08 1.69 7.54
N TYR A 125 -3.54 0.44 7.54
CA TYR A 125 -4.56 -0.05 6.65
C TYR A 125 -5.41 -1.12 7.32
N TYR A 126 -6.61 -1.31 6.81
CA TYR A 126 -7.57 -2.31 7.23
C TYR A 126 -8.12 -3.02 5.99
N PRO A 127 -7.78 -4.31 5.77
CA PRO A 127 -8.42 -5.13 4.73
C PRO A 127 -9.90 -5.33 5.08
N GLU A 128 -10.78 -4.66 4.32
CA GLU A 128 -12.22 -4.64 4.61
C GLU A 128 -12.93 -5.77 3.88
N TYR A 129 -12.50 -6.08 2.65
CA TYR A 129 -13.08 -7.13 1.82
C TYR A 129 -12.02 -7.91 1.05
N ILE A 130 -12.34 -9.17 0.77
CA ILE A 130 -11.68 -9.98 -0.27
C ILE A 130 -12.61 -10.01 -1.48
N ILE A 131 -12.07 -9.76 -2.65
CA ILE A 131 -12.76 -9.89 -3.93
C ILE A 131 -12.18 -11.13 -4.62
N GLU A 132 -13.03 -12.13 -4.85
CA GLU A 132 -12.77 -13.29 -5.70
C GLU A 132 -13.39 -13.04 -7.08
N TYR A 133 -12.60 -13.19 -8.15
CA TYR A 133 -13.02 -12.88 -9.52
C TYR A 133 -12.22 -13.68 -10.56
N LYS A 134 -12.58 -13.55 -11.84
CA LYS A 134 -11.95 -14.27 -12.95
C LYS A 134 -11.80 -13.37 -14.17
#